data_AF-A0A1E3IUU7-F1
#
_entry.id   AF-A0A1E3IUU7-F1
#
_cell.length_a   1.000
_cell.length_b   1.000
_cell.length_c   1.000
_cell.angle_alpha   90.00
_cell.angle_beta   90.00
_cell.angle_gamma   90.00
#
_symmetry.space_group_name_H-M   'P 1'
#
loop_
_entity.id
_entity.type
_entity.pdbx_description
1 polymer ?
#
loop_
_entity_poly.entity_id
_entity_poly.type
_entity_poly.pdbx_seq_one_letter_code
_entity_poly.pdbx_strand_id
1 'polypeptide(L)'
;MVIVEDITEEDERMGCSLEELLLDIQDLSKRLVVPSSLLPDFMKQIGGEVEVQEYLQRTLETLGQLSFKIKEVDRDWGWEQVSAERCAELLQNIVRLYGEDQWRSPIICQHIEDLSLHFPSILPLALLSTLRPYFAPHPNLSSASRAALRPTGGKESIMDLHESQPFKSAMAWGVHNILSWSASKLKSQDVEKHIGLLLPPTLVMMDDWEPAWREIGAVALEKWVLKLNPEVLKRMGLEKLLLKSLLHTLTLHPSPPLRKVLPITLKTLQHSIPEGRERTIVYSEVIENKFIQGWTYAPSGLEGREVLINIAEELQVMCDIMGVGIVRWFKTIIPCLLDPLQYIPTPVVIPHYIANLKALLCLMQMTRSTGRISRWRGQMINILARLFVQSQERKGIEDPKEAALLKPIESLIRRVFEELSDQVPSVKQEEFIHLLSITNNDFGGLIGSTII
;
A
#
# COMPACT_ATOMS: atom_id res chain seq x y z
N MET A 1 -74.37 22.65 -25.48
CA MET A 1 -73.30 23.24 -24.64
C MET A 1 -72.67 22.11 -23.88
N VAL A 2 -71.50 21.67 -24.34
CA VAL A 2 -70.65 20.68 -23.66
C VAL A 2 -69.60 21.50 -22.92
N ILE A 3 -69.62 21.45 -21.60
CA ILE A 3 -68.60 22.05 -20.75
C ILE A 3 -67.48 21.02 -20.69
N VAL A 4 -66.34 21.37 -21.28
CA VAL A 4 -65.08 20.64 -21.15
C VAL A 4 -64.43 21.17 -19.88
N GLU A 5 -64.45 20.38 -18.82
CA GLU A 5 -63.61 20.63 -17.65
C GLU A 5 -62.20 20.11 -17.99
N ASP A 6 -61.28 21.05 -18.19
CA ASP A 6 -59.85 20.81 -18.13
C ASP A 6 -59.50 20.36 -16.70
N ILE A 7 -59.26 19.06 -16.54
CA ILE A 7 -58.63 18.51 -15.34
C ILE A 7 -57.14 18.81 -15.49
N THR A 8 -56.71 19.93 -14.93
CA THR A 8 -55.30 20.15 -14.61
C THR A 8 -54.93 19.22 -13.45
N GLU A 9 -54.39 18.05 -13.78
CA GLU A 9 -53.57 17.25 -12.87
C GLU A 9 -52.24 18.00 -12.63
N GLU A 10 -52.29 19.12 -11.92
CA GLU A 10 -51.12 19.60 -11.18
C GLU A 10 -51.24 19.03 -9.77
N ASP A 11 -50.69 17.82 -9.63
CA ASP A 11 -50.41 17.15 -8.37
C ASP A 11 -49.86 18.15 -7.34
N GLU A 12 -50.62 18.37 -6.27
CA GLU A 12 -50.10 18.86 -4.99
C GLU A 12 -49.13 17.81 -4.41
N ARG A 13 -47.93 17.70 -4.99
CA ARG A 13 -46.78 17.22 -4.24
C ARG A 13 -46.47 18.31 -3.22
N MET A 14 -47.05 18.18 -2.02
CA MET A 14 -46.43 18.71 -0.78
C MET A 14 -45.09 17.98 -0.54
N GLY A 15 -44.18 18.08 -1.51
CA GLY A 15 -42.81 17.57 -1.44
C GLY A 15 -41.91 18.65 -0.87
N CYS A 16 -40.90 18.23 -0.11
CA CYS A 16 -39.82 19.10 0.30
C CYS A 16 -39.21 19.76 -0.95
N SER A 17 -39.00 21.08 -0.93
CA SER A 17 -38.34 21.75 -2.05
C SER A 17 -36.90 21.25 -2.21
N LEU A 18 -36.33 21.35 -3.41
CA LEU A 18 -34.92 20.99 -3.66
C LEU A 18 -33.99 21.72 -2.68
N GLU A 19 -34.21 23.01 -2.47
CA GLU A 19 -33.42 23.85 -1.58
C GLU A 19 -33.46 23.36 -0.12
N GLU A 20 -34.63 22.97 0.39
CA GLU A 20 -34.74 22.37 1.72
C GLU A 20 -33.98 21.05 1.80
N LEU A 21 -34.09 20.20 0.78
CA LEU A 21 -33.36 18.93 0.70
C LEU A 21 -31.84 19.14 0.67
N LEU A 22 -31.35 20.14 -0.08
CA LEU A 22 -29.94 20.50 -0.15
C LEU A 22 -29.43 21.09 1.17
N LEU A 23 -30.24 21.89 1.87
CA LEU A 23 -29.90 22.39 3.21
C LEU A 23 -29.79 21.26 4.23
N ASP A 24 -30.71 20.31 4.20
CA ASP A 24 -30.65 19.13 5.05
C ASP A 24 -29.40 18.28 4.78
N ILE A 25 -29.06 18.07 3.50
CA ILE A 25 -27.82 17.38 3.12
C ILE A 25 -26.60 18.15 3.66
N GLN A 26 -26.58 19.48 3.55
CA GLN A 26 -25.49 20.31 4.06
C GLN A 26 -25.32 20.14 5.57
N ASP A 27 -26.41 20.16 6.32
CA ASP A 27 -26.37 20.06 7.78
C ASP A 27 -26.00 18.66 8.27
N LEU A 28 -26.47 17.61 7.59
CA LEU A 28 -26.01 16.25 7.85
C LEU A 28 -24.53 16.08 7.48
N SER A 29 -24.09 16.64 6.36
CA SER A 29 -22.70 16.60 5.90
C SER A 29 -21.74 17.29 6.89
N LYS A 30 -22.15 18.39 7.53
CA LYS A 30 -21.37 19.03 8.61
C LYS A 30 -21.17 18.12 9.83
N ARG A 31 -22.13 17.24 10.14
CA ARG A 31 -22.02 16.29 11.28
C ARG A 31 -20.98 15.19 11.05
N LEU A 32 -20.56 14.98 9.81
CA LEU A 32 -19.54 14.01 9.43
C LEU A 32 -18.11 14.52 9.70
N VAL A 33 -17.91 15.80 10.03
CA VAL A 33 -16.57 16.34 10.30
C VAL A 33 -15.93 15.58 11.47
N VAL A 34 -14.69 15.15 11.27
CA VAL A 34 -13.91 14.42 12.28
C VAL A 34 -13.58 15.38 13.43
N PRO A 35 -13.89 15.03 14.69
CA PRO A 35 -13.48 15.82 15.86
C PRO A 35 -11.97 16.03 15.90
N SER A 36 -11.53 17.22 16.31
CA SER A 36 -10.10 17.54 16.41
C SER A 36 -9.33 16.65 17.38
N SER A 37 -10.01 16.05 18.36
CA SER A 37 -9.46 15.04 19.30
C SER A 37 -9.09 13.71 18.62
N LEU A 38 -9.75 13.38 17.51
CA LEU A 38 -9.50 12.17 16.72
C LEU A 38 -8.53 12.42 15.56
N LEU A 39 -8.27 13.68 15.24
CA LEU A 39 -7.25 14.03 14.26
C LEU A 39 -5.87 13.90 14.92
N PRO A 40 -4.88 13.36 14.20
CA PRO A 40 -3.54 13.30 14.73
C PRO A 40 -3.01 14.73 14.83
N ASP A 41 -2.96 15.26 16.05
CA ASP A 41 -2.00 16.31 16.36
C ASP A 41 -0.61 15.73 16.08
N PHE A 42 0.26 16.52 15.44
CA PHE A 42 1.66 16.16 15.25
C PHE A 42 2.23 15.56 16.55
N MET A 43 2.57 14.26 16.52
CA MET A 43 3.11 13.47 17.63
C MET A 43 2.18 13.06 18.80
N LYS A 44 0.85 13.20 18.75
CA LYS A 44 -0.02 12.71 19.84
C LYS A 44 -0.70 11.37 19.53
N GLN A 45 -0.79 10.53 20.55
CA GLN A 45 -1.70 9.38 20.56
C GLN A 45 -3.13 9.90 20.37
N ILE A 46 -3.84 9.31 19.42
CA ILE A 46 -5.22 9.63 19.05
C ILE A 46 -6.15 9.32 20.24
N GLY A 47 -7.29 10.01 20.30
CA GLY A 47 -8.34 9.84 21.33
C GLY A 47 -8.67 8.37 21.63
N GLY A 48 -9.17 8.12 22.84
CA GLY A 48 -9.42 6.76 23.32
C GLY A 48 -10.34 5.95 22.41
N GLU A 49 -10.15 4.62 22.35
CA GLU A 49 -10.94 3.71 21.48
C GLU A 49 -12.45 3.96 21.54
N VAL A 50 -12.97 4.34 22.72
CA VAL A 50 -14.37 4.69 22.95
C VAL A 50 -14.83 5.87 22.08
N GLU A 51 -14.05 6.95 22.00
CA GLU A 51 -14.39 8.15 21.24
C GLU A 51 -14.44 7.87 19.73
N VAL A 52 -13.52 7.02 19.25
CA VAL A 52 -13.53 6.55 17.86
C VAL A 52 -14.79 5.73 17.58
N GLN A 53 -15.18 4.81 18.47
CA GLN A 53 -16.39 4.00 18.29
C GLN A 53 -17.66 4.85 18.29
N GLU A 54 -17.79 5.81 19.20
CA GLU A 54 -18.92 6.75 19.24
C GLU A 54 -19.01 7.57 17.95
N TYR A 55 -17.88 8.06 17.44
CA TYR A 55 -17.82 8.77 16.17
C TYR A 55 -18.24 7.88 14.99
N LEU A 56 -17.75 6.63 14.93
CA LEU A 56 -18.09 5.68 13.87
C LEU A 56 -19.58 5.36 13.85
N GLN A 57 -20.20 5.12 15.01
CA GLN A 57 -21.63 4.85 15.12
C GLN A 57 -22.46 6.04 14.62
N ARG A 58 -22.17 7.25 15.11
CA ARG A 58 -22.85 8.48 14.68
C ARG A 58 -22.68 8.73 13.18
N THR A 59 -21.51 8.43 12.65
CA THR A 59 -21.18 8.58 11.23
C THR A 59 -22.05 7.65 10.38
N LEU A 60 -22.19 6.37 10.77
CA LEU A 60 -23.04 5.41 10.06
C LEU A 60 -24.52 5.83 10.06
N GLU A 61 -25.04 6.27 11.21
CA GLU A 61 -26.41 6.79 11.30
C GLU A 61 -26.63 8.00 10.38
N THR A 62 -25.67 8.93 10.36
CA THR A 62 -25.71 10.12 9.51
C THR A 62 -25.63 9.76 8.02
N LEU A 63 -24.77 8.81 7.65
CA LEU A 63 -24.67 8.31 6.27
C LEU A 63 -25.95 7.61 5.81
N GLY A 64 -26.64 6.89 6.71
CA GLY A 64 -27.95 6.31 6.42
C GLY A 64 -28.99 7.37 6.06
N GLN A 65 -29.04 8.47 6.83
CA GLN A 65 -29.94 9.60 6.56
C GLN A 65 -29.58 10.33 5.26
N LEU A 66 -28.29 10.57 5.03
CA LEU A 66 -27.78 11.15 3.78
C LEU A 66 -28.12 10.27 2.57
N SER A 67 -28.09 8.94 2.73
CA SER A 67 -28.38 8.02 1.63
C SER A 67 -29.77 8.21 1.05
N PHE A 68 -30.77 8.38 1.91
CA PHE A 68 -32.14 8.63 1.47
C PHE A 68 -32.22 9.95 0.68
N LYS A 69 -31.69 11.03 1.24
CA LYS A 69 -31.77 12.38 0.66
C LYS A 69 -30.98 12.53 -0.64
N ILE A 70 -29.79 11.95 -0.73
CA ILE A 70 -28.97 11.97 -1.95
C ILE A 70 -29.66 11.20 -3.09
N LYS A 71 -30.28 10.07 -2.78
CA LYS A 71 -31.07 9.30 -3.76
C LYS A 71 -32.32 10.04 -4.22
N GLU A 72 -32.94 10.79 -3.32
CA GLU A 72 -34.08 11.66 -3.65
C GLU A 72 -33.66 12.80 -4.58
N VAL A 73 -32.56 13.49 -4.31
CA VAL A 73 -32.00 14.50 -5.24
C VAL A 73 -31.72 13.86 -6.61
N ASP A 74 -31.03 12.72 -6.65
CA ASP A 74 -30.64 12.06 -7.89
C ASP A 74 -31.84 11.61 -8.74
N ARG A 75 -32.86 11.00 -8.10
CA ARG A 75 -34.02 10.44 -8.79
C ARG A 75 -35.07 11.50 -9.16
N ASP A 76 -35.37 12.41 -8.24
CA ASP A 76 -36.57 13.25 -8.32
C ASP A 76 -36.27 14.64 -8.89
N TRP A 77 -35.02 15.11 -8.82
CA TRP A 77 -34.61 16.45 -9.27
C TRP A 77 -33.47 16.42 -10.31
N GLY A 78 -32.50 15.53 -10.12
CA GLY A 78 -31.26 15.45 -10.87
C GLY A 78 -30.22 16.49 -10.43
N TRP A 79 -28.96 16.07 -10.36
CA TRP A 79 -27.85 16.94 -9.95
C TRP A 79 -27.47 18.04 -10.95
N GLU A 80 -28.00 17.99 -12.17
CA GLU A 80 -27.78 19.00 -13.23
C GLU A 80 -28.25 20.41 -12.80
N GLN A 81 -29.20 20.48 -11.85
CA GLN A 81 -29.74 21.73 -11.32
C GLN A 81 -28.87 22.35 -10.23
N VAL A 82 -27.88 21.61 -9.70
CA VAL A 82 -27.02 22.04 -8.60
C VAL A 82 -25.64 22.40 -9.14
N SER A 83 -25.14 23.59 -8.80
CA SER A 83 -23.81 24.01 -9.28
C SER A 83 -22.70 23.05 -8.80
N ALA A 84 -21.60 22.98 -9.55
CA ALA A 84 -20.47 22.12 -9.23
C ALA A 84 -19.85 22.46 -7.87
N GLU A 85 -19.75 23.76 -7.56
CA GLU A 85 -19.25 24.26 -6.28
C GLU A 85 -20.15 23.82 -5.12
N ARG A 86 -21.48 23.91 -5.31
CA ARG A 86 -22.44 23.51 -4.30
C ARG A 86 -22.42 21.99 -4.10
N CYS A 87 -22.31 21.20 -5.18
CA CYS A 87 -22.13 19.75 -5.07
C CYS A 87 -20.88 19.39 -4.25
N ALA A 88 -19.75 20.06 -4.52
CA ALA A 88 -18.52 19.85 -3.76
C ALA A 88 -18.70 20.21 -2.29
N GLU A 89 -19.33 21.33 -1.96
CA GLU A 89 -19.61 21.75 -0.59
C GLU A 89 -20.46 20.72 0.17
N LEU A 90 -21.52 20.22 -0.47
CA LEU A 90 -22.45 19.27 0.12
C LEU A 90 -21.81 17.89 0.35
N LEU A 91 -21.04 17.40 -0.62
CA LEU A 91 -20.61 16.00 -0.66
C LEU A 91 -19.16 15.78 -0.22
N GLN A 92 -18.35 16.84 -0.06
CA GLN A 92 -16.93 16.70 0.30
C GLN A 92 -16.69 15.93 1.60
N ASN A 93 -17.47 16.16 2.66
CA ASN A 93 -17.24 15.50 3.95
C ASN A 93 -17.54 14.00 3.89
N ILE A 94 -18.47 13.59 3.01
CA ILE A 94 -18.73 12.17 2.73
C ILE A 94 -17.49 11.55 2.06
N VAL A 95 -16.95 12.23 1.04
CA VAL A 95 -15.77 11.74 0.30
C VAL A 95 -14.50 11.73 1.16
N ARG A 96 -14.33 12.69 2.08
CA ARG A 96 -13.19 12.72 3.02
C ARG A 96 -13.12 11.48 3.93
N LEU A 97 -14.22 10.76 4.11
CA LEU A 97 -14.29 9.51 4.88
C LEU A 97 -13.92 8.27 4.06
N TYR A 98 -13.79 8.38 2.74
CA TYR A 98 -13.43 7.27 1.87
C TYR A 98 -11.92 7.09 1.82
N GLY A 99 -11.35 6.24 2.68
CA GLY A 99 -9.90 6.21 2.81
C GLY A 99 -9.31 5.10 3.66
N GLU A 100 -8.02 5.35 3.98
CA GLU A 100 -7.01 4.69 4.82
C GLU A 100 -7.08 4.77 6.35
N ASP A 101 -7.80 5.77 6.85
CA ASP A 101 -7.48 6.39 8.14
C ASP A 101 -8.01 5.64 9.36
N GLN A 102 -7.67 6.12 10.56
CA GLN A 102 -8.04 5.45 11.81
C GLN A 102 -9.50 5.66 12.21
N TRP A 103 -10.13 6.75 11.78
CA TRP A 103 -11.53 7.10 12.05
C TRP A 103 -12.51 6.52 11.01
N ARG A 104 -12.14 5.42 10.34
CA ARG A 104 -12.97 4.76 9.31
C ARG A 104 -13.39 3.36 9.75
N SER A 105 -14.37 2.82 9.04
CA SER A 105 -14.67 1.39 9.05
C SER A 105 -14.90 0.88 7.63
N PRO A 106 -14.67 -0.41 7.34
CA PRO A 106 -15.02 -1.01 6.05
C PRO A 106 -16.50 -0.79 5.67
N ILE A 107 -17.38 -0.73 6.67
CA ILE A 107 -18.81 -0.48 6.52
C ILE A 107 -19.06 0.95 6.01
N ILE A 108 -18.37 1.95 6.57
CA ILE A 108 -18.45 3.34 6.08
C ILE A 108 -18.01 3.42 4.61
N CYS A 109 -16.89 2.80 4.26
CA CYS A 109 -16.42 2.79 2.87
C CYS A 109 -17.46 2.16 1.92
N GLN A 110 -18.07 1.04 2.32
CA GLN A 110 -19.12 0.39 1.54
C GLN A 110 -20.35 1.29 1.34
N HIS A 111 -20.82 1.97 2.39
CA HIS A 111 -21.92 2.94 2.27
C HIS A 111 -21.58 4.08 1.31
N ILE A 112 -20.34 4.57 1.33
CA ILE A 112 -19.89 5.64 0.43
C ILE A 112 -19.79 5.11 -1.02
N GLU A 113 -19.39 3.86 -1.24
CA GLU A 113 -19.39 3.23 -2.56
C GLU A 113 -20.81 3.16 -3.14
N ASP A 114 -21.77 2.70 -2.34
CA ASP A 114 -23.19 2.63 -2.72
C ASP A 114 -23.75 4.03 -3.04
N LEU A 115 -23.41 5.01 -2.20
CA LEU A 115 -23.77 6.42 -2.42
C LEU A 115 -23.14 7.00 -3.68
N SER A 116 -21.92 6.58 -4.02
CA SER A 116 -21.18 7.13 -5.16
C SER A 116 -21.82 6.85 -6.51
N LEU A 117 -22.77 5.90 -6.58
CA LEU A 117 -23.59 5.62 -7.76
C LEU A 117 -24.59 6.74 -8.06
N HIS A 118 -24.94 7.54 -7.04
CA HIS A 118 -25.91 8.63 -7.10
C HIS A 118 -25.23 10.01 -7.05
N PHE A 119 -23.90 10.07 -7.16
CA PHE A 119 -23.18 11.34 -7.16
C PHE A 119 -23.14 11.95 -8.57
N PRO A 120 -23.14 13.30 -8.68
CA PRO A 120 -22.99 13.94 -9.98
C PRO A 120 -21.66 13.58 -10.64
N SER A 121 -21.67 13.38 -11.95
CA SER A 121 -20.46 13.10 -12.73
C SER A 121 -19.41 14.22 -12.67
N ILE A 122 -19.84 15.47 -12.39
CA ILE A 122 -18.94 16.62 -12.23
C ILE A 122 -18.22 16.64 -10.88
N LEU A 123 -18.72 15.91 -9.87
CA LEU A 123 -18.22 15.97 -8.50
C LEU A 123 -16.71 15.72 -8.36
N PRO A 124 -16.09 14.71 -9.01
CA PRO A 124 -14.65 14.48 -8.89
C PRO A 124 -13.82 15.70 -9.28
N LEU A 125 -14.18 16.41 -10.36
CA LEU A 125 -13.45 17.59 -10.82
C LEU A 125 -13.69 18.81 -9.91
N ALA A 126 -14.93 18.95 -9.43
CA ALA A 126 -15.29 20.00 -8.48
C ALA A 126 -14.49 19.85 -7.17
N LEU A 127 -14.43 18.63 -6.62
CA LEU A 127 -13.66 18.31 -5.43
C LEU A 127 -12.15 18.48 -5.62
N LEU A 128 -11.58 18.07 -6.76
CA LEU A 128 -10.15 18.31 -7.03
C LEU A 128 -9.80 19.80 -7.02
N SER A 129 -10.74 20.66 -7.44
CA SER A 129 -10.53 22.11 -7.43
C SER A 129 -10.48 22.69 -6.02
N THR A 130 -11.14 22.04 -5.04
CA THR A 130 -11.09 22.46 -3.63
C THR A 130 -9.76 22.12 -2.94
N LEU A 131 -8.91 21.29 -3.56
CA LEU A 131 -7.62 20.89 -2.98
C LEU A 131 -6.53 21.97 -3.09
N ARG A 132 -6.66 22.93 -4.01
CA ARG A 132 -5.63 23.93 -4.30
C ARG A 132 -5.09 24.69 -3.06
N PRO A 133 -5.93 25.13 -2.11
CA PRO A 133 -5.44 25.84 -0.92
C PRO A 133 -4.58 24.98 0.01
N TYR A 134 -4.63 23.65 -0.11
CA TYR A 134 -3.94 22.72 0.79
C TYR A 134 -2.56 22.28 0.28
N PHE A 135 -2.29 22.46 -1.02
CA PHE A 135 -1.08 21.95 -1.66
C PHE A 135 -0.35 23.06 -2.42
N ALA A 136 0.93 23.24 -2.08
CA ALA A 136 1.80 24.15 -2.80
C ALA A 136 2.11 23.62 -4.21
N PRO A 137 2.42 24.52 -5.18
CA PRO A 137 3.01 24.11 -6.46
C PRO A 137 4.30 23.31 -6.22
N HIS A 138 4.48 22.23 -6.97
CA HIS A 138 5.64 21.36 -6.79
C HIS A 138 6.86 21.90 -7.56
N PRO A 139 8.05 22.06 -6.93
CA PRO A 139 9.24 22.61 -7.58
C PRO A 139 9.69 21.85 -8.83
N ASN A 140 9.53 20.52 -8.83
CA ASN A 140 9.91 19.68 -9.98
C ASN A 140 8.90 19.71 -11.13
N LEU A 141 7.88 20.58 -11.07
CA LEU A 141 6.91 20.80 -12.13
C LEU A 141 7.04 22.19 -12.74
N SER A 142 6.77 22.26 -14.04
CA SER A 142 6.50 23.51 -14.75
C SER A 142 5.06 23.96 -14.53
N SER A 143 4.74 25.21 -14.88
CA SER A 143 3.36 25.73 -14.86
C SER A 143 2.39 24.91 -15.74
N ALA A 144 2.91 24.23 -16.76
CA ALA A 144 2.15 23.33 -17.63
C ALA A 144 2.06 21.88 -17.10
N SER A 145 2.38 21.65 -15.82
CA SER A 145 2.36 20.33 -15.18
C SER A 145 3.26 19.27 -15.85
N ARG A 146 4.32 19.71 -16.54
CA ARG A 146 5.38 18.84 -17.07
C ARG A 146 6.56 18.81 -16.11
N ALA A 147 7.31 17.71 -16.11
CA ALA A 147 8.54 17.61 -15.34
C ALA A 147 9.51 18.74 -15.72
N ALA A 148 10.01 19.46 -14.73
CA ALA A 148 10.97 20.53 -14.91
C ALA A 148 12.39 19.95 -15.02
N LEU A 149 13.23 20.53 -15.88
CA LEU A 149 14.65 20.14 -15.99
C LEU A 149 15.45 20.51 -14.72
N ARG A 150 14.99 21.54 -14.01
CA ARG A 150 15.53 22.03 -12.74
C ARG A 150 14.37 22.47 -11.85
N PRO A 151 14.49 22.39 -10.52
CA PRO A 151 13.45 22.88 -9.63
C PRO A 151 13.12 24.35 -9.89
N THR A 152 11.83 24.64 -10.07
CA THR A 152 11.29 25.99 -10.19
C THR A 152 11.49 26.73 -8.88
N GLY A 153 12.20 27.86 -8.88
CA GLY A 153 12.57 28.59 -7.66
C GLY A 153 13.97 28.26 -7.11
N GLY A 154 14.74 27.39 -7.77
CA GLY A 154 16.11 27.05 -7.36
C GLY A 154 16.18 25.89 -6.36
N LYS A 155 17.36 25.60 -5.81
CA LYS A 155 17.54 24.41 -4.95
C LYS A 155 16.77 24.52 -3.62
N GLU A 156 16.67 25.73 -3.08
CA GLU A 156 15.97 26.00 -1.82
C GLU A 156 14.45 25.80 -1.93
N SER A 157 13.87 25.84 -3.13
CA SER A 157 12.43 25.61 -3.33
C SER A 157 11.93 24.25 -2.84
N ILE A 158 12.81 23.25 -2.77
CA ILE A 158 12.49 21.94 -2.19
C ILE A 158 12.40 22.05 -0.67
N MET A 159 13.24 22.87 -0.03
CA MET A 159 13.14 23.14 1.39
C MET A 159 11.86 23.92 1.71
N ASP A 160 11.55 24.95 0.92
CA ASP A 160 10.33 25.75 1.07
C ASP A 160 9.05 24.89 0.99
N LEU A 161 9.06 23.85 0.14
CA LEU A 161 7.94 22.89 0.01
C LEU A 161 7.64 22.17 1.34
N HIS A 162 8.66 21.95 2.16
CA HIS A 162 8.54 21.26 3.44
C HIS A 162 8.27 22.21 4.62
N GLU A 163 8.49 23.52 4.46
CA GLU A 163 8.24 24.50 5.53
C GLU A 163 6.74 24.75 5.77
N SER A 164 5.94 24.77 4.71
CA SER A 164 4.49 24.98 4.80
C SER A 164 3.73 23.83 4.16
N GLN A 165 3.07 23.01 4.99
CA GLN A 165 2.29 21.84 4.55
C GLN A 165 0.84 21.92 5.02
N PRO A 166 0.00 22.80 4.44
CA PRO A 166 -1.37 23.02 4.91
C PRO A 166 -2.25 21.76 4.86
N PHE A 167 -1.94 20.82 3.96
CA PHE A 167 -2.62 19.52 3.87
C PHE A 167 -2.48 18.64 5.12
N LYS A 168 -1.51 18.93 6.00
CA LYS A 168 -1.34 18.26 7.30
C LYS A 168 -2.11 18.94 8.43
N SER A 169 -2.76 20.08 8.18
CA SER A 169 -3.53 20.78 9.22
C SER A 169 -4.84 20.06 9.53
N ALA A 170 -5.38 20.27 10.73
CA ALA A 170 -6.69 19.72 11.13
C ALA A 170 -7.82 20.13 10.16
N MET A 171 -7.74 21.31 9.54
CA MET A 171 -8.72 21.77 8.55
C MET A 171 -8.67 20.99 7.24
N ALA A 172 -7.54 20.36 6.96
CA ALA A 172 -7.28 19.56 5.77
C ALA A 172 -7.53 18.06 5.99
N TRP A 173 -8.26 17.67 7.04
CA TRP A 173 -8.59 16.27 7.26
C TRP A 173 -9.21 15.62 6.01
N GLY A 174 -8.72 14.44 5.64
CA GLY A 174 -9.23 13.66 4.50
C GLY A 174 -9.01 14.29 3.12
N VAL A 175 -8.16 15.30 2.95
CA VAL A 175 -7.88 15.86 1.61
C VAL A 175 -7.19 14.85 0.68
N HIS A 176 -6.39 13.94 1.22
CA HIS A 176 -5.80 12.81 0.47
C HIS A 176 -6.84 11.79 0.01
N ASN A 177 -7.92 11.63 0.78
CA ASN A 177 -9.06 10.79 0.43
C ASN A 177 -9.86 11.40 -0.72
N ILE A 178 -10.09 12.73 -0.68
CA ILE A 178 -10.67 13.46 -1.81
C ILE A 178 -9.83 13.24 -3.07
N LEU A 179 -8.50 13.41 -2.99
CA LEU A 179 -7.61 13.22 -4.13
C LEU A 179 -7.73 11.79 -4.68
N SER A 180 -7.61 10.79 -3.81
CA SER A 180 -7.62 9.37 -4.20
C SER A 180 -8.97 8.93 -4.77
N TRP A 181 -10.08 9.31 -4.12
CA TRP A 181 -11.42 9.01 -4.60
C TRP A 181 -11.69 9.69 -5.93
N SER A 182 -11.41 10.98 -6.05
CA SER A 182 -11.66 11.74 -7.28
C SER A 182 -10.82 11.17 -8.44
N ALA A 183 -9.53 10.92 -8.21
CA ALA A 183 -8.64 10.26 -9.17
C ALA A 183 -9.19 8.91 -9.63
N SER A 184 -9.77 8.12 -8.72
CA SER A 184 -10.37 6.81 -9.03
C SER A 184 -11.62 6.90 -9.92
N LYS A 185 -12.39 8.00 -9.84
CA LYS A 185 -13.63 8.21 -10.61
C LYS A 185 -13.40 8.86 -11.98
N LEU A 186 -12.28 9.54 -12.20
CA LEU A 186 -11.96 10.14 -13.50
C LEU A 186 -11.68 9.08 -14.59
N LYS A 187 -12.10 9.37 -15.82
CA LYS A 187 -11.74 8.58 -17.01
C LYS A 187 -10.35 8.96 -17.51
N SER A 188 -9.75 8.13 -18.35
CA SER A 188 -8.41 8.36 -18.94
C SER A 188 -8.25 9.76 -19.56
N GLN A 189 -9.23 10.19 -20.37
CA GLN A 189 -9.22 11.50 -21.03
C GLN A 189 -9.29 12.65 -20.01
N ASP A 190 -10.08 12.49 -18.94
CA ASP A 190 -10.23 13.51 -17.90
C ASP A 190 -8.97 13.64 -17.04
N VAL A 191 -8.28 12.52 -16.78
CA VAL A 191 -6.99 12.50 -16.07
C VAL A 191 -5.95 13.29 -16.86
N GLU A 192 -5.81 13.06 -18.18
CA GLU A 192 -4.86 13.79 -19.01
C GLU A 192 -5.19 15.29 -19.05
N LYS A 193 -6.47 15.62 -19.26
CA LYS A 193 -6.94 17.02 -19.34
C LYS A 193 -6.75 17.78 -18.03
N HIS A 194 -6.94 17.14 -16.88
CA HIS A 194 -6.91 17.77 -15.56
C HIS A 194 -5.72 17.32 -14.71
N ILE A 195 -4.65 16.84 -15.35
CA ILE A 195 -3.45 16.34 -14.67
C ILE A 195 -2.84 17.37 -13.72
N GLY A 196 -2.97 18.67 -14.02
CA GLY A 196 -2.50 19.75 -13.16
C GLY A 196 -3.24 19.90 -11.83
N LEU A 197 -4.40 19.24 -11.65
CA LEU A 197 -5.08 19.16 -10.35
C LEU A 197 -4.69 17.90 -9.55
N LEU A 198 -4.17 16.87 -10.22
CA LEU A 198 -3.84 15.57 -9.62
C LEU A 198 -2.36 15.48 -9.25
N LEU A 199 -1.49 15.88 -10.19
CA LEU A 199 -0.06 15.63 -10.13
C LEU A 199 0.63 16.44 -9.02
N PRO A 200 0.40 17.76 -8.86
CA PRO A 200 1.02 18.50 -7.77
C PRO A 200 0.71 17.94 -6.37
N PRO A 201 -0.55 17.73 -5.95
CA PRO A 201 -0.82 17.21 -4.61
C PRO A 201 -0.31 15.78 -4.42
N THR A 202 -0.33 14.96 -5.48
CA THR A 202 0.27 13.61 -5.45
C THR A 202 1.78 13.69 -5.18
N LEU A 203 2.51 14.53 -5.91
CA LEU A 203 3.96 14.68 -5.74
C LEU A 203 4.35 15.29 -4.40
N VAL A 204 3.60 16.29 -3.92
CA VAL A 204 3.85 16.90 -2.60
C VAL A 204 3.80 15.84 -1.49
N MET A 205 2.84 14.92 -1.55
CA MET A 205 2.77 13.81 -0.59
C MET A 205 3.86 12.75 -0.82
N MET A 206 4.16 12.40 -2.07
CA MET A 206 5.20 11.41 -2.39
C MET A 206 6.61 11.86 -2.02
N ASP A 207 6.89 13.16 -2.10
CA ASP A 207 8.20 13.73 -1.76
C ASP A 207 8.28 14.19 -0.29
N ASP A 208 7.21 13.99 0.50
CA ASP A 208 7.14 14.38 1.92
C ASP A 208 8.28 13.78 2.78
N TRP A 209 8.64 14.40 3.90
CA TRP A 209 9.68 13.83 4.78
C TRP A 209 9.16 12.67 5.64
N GLU A 210 7.85 12.61 5.91
CA GLU A 210 7.21 11.54 6.66
C GLU A 210 6.89 10.35 5.75
N PRO A 211 7.38 9.14 6.08
CA PRO A 211 7.17 7.97 5.23
C PRO A 211 5.69 7.60 5.02
N ALA A 212 4.83 7.84 6.01
CA ALA A 212 3.40 7.55 5.92
C ALA A 212 2.72 8.37 4.81
N TRP A 213 3.05 9.67 4.70
CA TRP A 213 2.53 10.53 3.63
C TRP A 213 3.03 10.12 2.26
N ARG A 214 4.24 9.57 2.15
CA ARG A 214 4.75 9.02 0.89
C ARG A 214 3.93 7.84 0.39
N GLU A 215 3.54 6.93 1.28
CA GLU A 215 2.66 5.82 0.93
C GLU A 215 1.28 6.32 0.51
N ILE A 216 0.71 7.31 1.22
CA ILE A 216 -0.57 7.95 0.84
C ILE A 216 -0.46 8.57 -0.56
N GLY A 217 0.62 9.30 -0.84
CA GLY A 217 0.91 9.85 -2.17
C GLY A 217 1.03 8.77 -3.24
N ALA A 218 1.74 7.67 -2.96
CA ALA A 218 1.86 6.54 -3.88
C ALA A 218 0.49 5.89 -4.16
N VAL A 219 -0.36 5.73 -3.13
CA VAL A 219 -1.73 5.20 -3.30
C VAL A 219 -2.56 6.12 -4.18
N ALA A 220 -2.48 7.44 -3.99
CA ALA A 220 -3.14 8.41 -4.85
C ALA A 220 -2.64 8.30 -6.30
N LEU A 221 -1.33 8.17 -6.50
CA LEU A 221 -0.71 7.95 -7.82
C LEU A 221 -1.29 6.72 -8.52
N GLU A 222 -1.41 5.59 -7.82
CA GLU A 222 -1.95 4.34 -8.38
C GLU A 222 -3.35 4.54 -9.00
N LYS A 223 -4.17 5.43 -8.43
CA LYS A 223 -5.55 5.65 -8.89
C LYS A 223 -5.65 6.33 -10.25
N TRP A 224 -4.61 7.03 -10.71
CA TRP A 224 -4.65 7.75 -11.98
C TRP A 224 -3.51 7.42 -12.95
N VAL A 225 -2.34 6.96 -12.49
CA VAL A 225 -1.17 6.76 -13.37
C VAL A 225 -1.42 5.74 -14.47
N LEU A 226 -2.11 4.64 -14.15
CA LEU A 226 -2.44 3.57 -15.09
C LEU A 226 -3.51 3.98 -16.10
N LYS A 227 -4.23 5.08 -15.85
CA LYS A 227 -5.23 5.63 -16.77
C LYS A 227 -4.60 6.52 -17.83
N LEU A 228 -3.36 6.99 -17.63
CA LEU A 228 -2.66 7.78 -18.63
C LEU A 228 -1.97 6.89 -19.65
N ASN A 229 -1.95 7.33 -20.90
CA ASN A 229 -1.17 6.66 -21.94
C ASN A 229 0.35 6.76 -21.59
N PRO A 230 1.11 5.66 -21.60
CA PRO A 230 2.56 5.67 -21.35
C PRO A 230 3.33 6.70 -22.20
N GLU A 231 2.93 6.90 -23.46
CA GLU A 231 3.55 7.88 -24.34
C GLU A 231 3.31 9.33 -23.89
N VAL A 232 2.19 9.58 -23.22
CA VAL A 232 1.89 10.89 -22.62
C VAL A 232 2.77 11.10 -21.39
N LEU A 233 2.91 10.10 -20.51
CA LEU A 233 3.80 10.15 -19.35
C LEU A 233 5.24 10.46 -19.77
N LYS A 234 5.72 9.78 -20.82
CA LYS A 234 7.06 9.98 -21.38
C LYS A 234 7.23 11.38 -21.99
N ARG A 235 6.26 11.84 -22.80
CA ARG A 235 6.28 13.18 -23.42
C ARG A 235 6.26 14.31 -22.40
N MET A 236 5.57 14.11 -21.27
CA MET A 236 5.53 15.07 -20.17
C MET A 236 6.75 14.95 -19.22
N GLY A 237 7.61 13.95 -19.41
CA GLY A 237 8.76 13.66 -18.55
C GLY A 237 8.37 13.14 -17.16
N LEU A 238 7.12 12.73 -16.96
CA LEU A 238 6.60 12.32 -15.65
C LEU A 238 7.07 10.93 -15.23
N GLU A 239 7.27 10.03 -16.18
CA GLU A 239 7.76 8.67 -15.92
C GLU A 239 8.99 8.67 -14.99
N LYS A 240 10.05 9.38 -15.38
CA LYS A 240 11.30 9.44 -14.61
C LYS A 240 11.12 10.16 -13.29
N LEU A 241 10.29 11.19 -13.24
CA LEU A 241 10.02 11.97 -12.03
C LEU A 241 9.30 11.10 -10.98
N LEU A 242 8.22 10.42 -11.39
CA LEU A 242 7.41 9.56 -10.54
C LEU A 242 8.21 8.35 -10.06
N LEU A 243 8.93 7.67 -10.96
CA LEU A 243 9.76 6.51 -10.60
C LEU A 243 10.88 6.92 -9.65
N LYS A 244 11.52 8.07 -9.84
CA LYS A 244 12.55 8.56 -8.91
C LYS A 244 12.00 8.74 -7.49
N SER A 245 10.82 9.34 -7.35
CA SER A 245 10.17 9.54 -6.04
C SER A 245 9.78 8.21 -5.38
N LEU A 246 9.21 7.27 -6.15
CA LEU A 246 8.89 5.93 -5.68
C LEU A 246 10.13 5.12 -5.25
N LEU A 247 11.18 5.12 -6.07
CA LEU A 247 12.45 4.44 -5.77
C LEU A 247 13.12 5.03 -4.53
N HIS A 248 13.07 6.35 -4.36
CA HIS A 248 13.59 6.99 -3.15
C HIS A 248 12.76 6.60 -1.92
N THR A 249 11.44 6.48 -2.04
CA THR A 249 10.58 6.00 -0.94
C THR A 249 10.95 4.57 -0.53
N LEU A 250 11.31 3.70 -1.48
CA LEU A 250 11.78 2.34 -1.19
C LEU A 250 13.11 2.31 -0.42
N THR A 251 13.94 3.35 -0.47
CA THR A 251 15.21 3.43 0.28
C THR A 251 15.05 3.81 1.75
N LEU A 252 13.86 4.28 2.18
CA LEU A 252 13.68 4.84 3.53
C LEU A 252 13.56 3.77 4.62
N HIS A 253 13.09 2.57 4.29
CA HIS A 253 12.93 1.44 5.22
C HIS A 253 12.28 1.81 6.57
N PRO A 254 11.12 2.49 6.59
CA PRO A 254 10.53 2.97 7.82
C PRO A 254 9.92 1.84 8.66
N SER A 255 9.76 2.11 9.95
CA SER A 255 8.99 1.30 10.88
C SER A 255 7.80 2.15 11.37
N PRO A 256 6.54 1.79 11.06
CA PRO A 256 6.10 0.58 10.36
C PRO A 256 6.42 0.58 8.83
N PRO A 257 6.56 -0.59 8.20
CA PRO A 257 6.87 -0.71 6.76
C PRO A 257 5.75 -0.22 5.82
N LEU A 258 6.13 0.44 4.72
CA LEU A 258 5.22 0.91 3.66
C LEU A 258 4.92 -0.20 2.64
N ARG A 259 3.95 -1.06 2.95
CA ARG A 259 3.64 -2.29 2.20
C ARG A 259 3.10 -2.05 0.79
N LYS A 260 2.56 -0.86 0.50
CA LYS A 260 1.93 -0.55 -0.80
C LYS A 260 2.90 0.03 -1.81
N VAL A 261 4.02 0.58 -1.36
CA VAL A 261 4.95 1.33 -2.23
C VAL A 261 5.60 0.41 -3.26
N LEU A 262 6.07 -0.79 -2.87
CA LEU A 262 6.70 -1.71 -3.84
C LEU A 262 5.70 -2.16 -4.92
N PRO A 263 4.50 -2.70 -4.61
CA PRO A 263 3.52 -3.05 -5.64
C PRO A 263 3.18 -1.89 -6.59
N ILE A 264 3.00 -0.68 -6.06
CA ILE A 264 2.69 0.51 -6.88
C ILE A 264 3.87 0.88 -7.78
N THR A 265 5.09 0.78 -7.26
CA THR A 265 6.32 1.01 -8.03
C THR A 265 6.43 0.05 -9.20
N LEU A 266 6.20 -1.25 -8.95
CA LEU A 266 6.28 -2.29 -9.97
C LEU A 266 5.21 -2.13 -11.04
N LYS A 267 3.96 -1.83 -10.65
CA LYS A 267 2.87 -1.53 -11.60
C LYS A 267 3.17 -0.30 -12.46
N THR A 268 3.64 0.78 -11.83
CA THR A 268 3.99 2.03 -12.52
C THR A 268 5.14 1.80 -13.52
N LEU A 269 6.14 1.02 -13.12
CA LEU A 269 7.27 0.64 -13.96
C LEU A 269 6.84 -0.21 -15.17
N GLN A 270 6.01 -1.23 -14.93
CA GLN A 270 5.48 -2.10 -16.00
C GLN A 270 4.62 -1.32 -17.01
N HIS A 271 3.86 -0.34 -16.52
CA HIS A 271 3.03 0.53 -17.35
C HIS A 271 3.86 1.52 -18.16
N SER A 272 4.85 2.16 -17.54
CA SER A 272 5.54 3.31 -18.15
C SER A 272 6.72 2.92 -19.03
N ILE A 273 7.41 1.81 -18.71
CA ILE A 273 8.61 1.38 -19.43
C ILE A 273 8.31 0.06 -20.12
N PRO A 274 8.43 -0.08 -21.46
CA PRO A 274 8.25 -1.35 -22.17
C PRO A 274 9.19 -2.47 -21.68
N GLU A 275 8.86 -3.72 -22.00
CA GLU A 275 9.73 -4.85 -21.69
C GLU A 275 11.08 -4.73 -22.40
N GLY A 276 12.16 -5.04 -21.67
CA GLY A 276 13.51 -5.03 -22.22
C GLY A 276 14.56 -4.61 -21.22
N ARG A 277 15.69 -4.15 -21.77
CA ARG A 277 16.89 -3.84 -21.00
C ARG A 277 16.68 -2.69 -20.01
N GLU A 278 15.99 -1.63 -20.42
CA GLU A 278 15.74 -0.45 -19.57
C GLU A 278 14.92 -0.82 -18.33
N ARG A 279 13.80 -1.54 -18.51
CA ARG A 279 12.99 -2.03 -17.39
C ARG A 279 13.78 -2.93 -16.44
N THR A 280 14.64 -3.79 -16.99
CA THR A 280 15.50 -4.69 -16.20
C THR A 280 16.54 -3.93 -15.36
N ILE A 281 17.05 -2.80 -15.86
CA ILE A 281 17.95 -1.92 -15.10
C ILE A 281 17.20 -1.34 -13.90
N VAL A 282 15.99 -0.82 -14.10
CA VAL A 282 15.19 -0.27 -13.00
C VAL A 282 14.80 -1.35 -11.98
N TYR A 283 14.47 -2.57 -12.42
CA TYR A 283 14.27 -3.68 -11.48
C TYR A 283 15.54 -4.02 -10.68
N SER A 284 16.72 -3.89 -11.29
CA SER A 284 17.99 -4.05 -10.57
C SER A 284 18.17 -2.97 -9.52
N GLU A 285 17.81 -1.71 -9.84
CA GLU A 285 17.79 -0.61 -8.86
C GLU A 285 16.81 -0.87 -7.72
N VAL A 286 15.63 -1.45 -7.99
CA VAL A 286 14.69 -1.88 -6.94
C VAL A 286 15.34 -2.92 -6.02
N ILE A 287 16.03 -3.93 -6.56
CA ILE A 287 16.77 -4.91 -5.74
C ILE A 287 17.80 -4.22 -4.84
N GLU A 288 18.60 -3.32 -5.40
CA GLU A 288 19.68 -2.64 -4.69
C GLU A 288 19.13 -1.68 -3.62
N ASN A 289 18.16 -0.86 -3.96
CA ASN A 289 17.60 0.19 -3.09
C ASN A 289 16.64 -0.36 -2.03
N LYS A 290 15.78 -1.32 -2.38
CA LYS A 290 14.78 -1.86 -1.46
C LYS A 290 15.32 -3.01 -0.62
N PHE A 291 15.99 -3.97 -1.24
CA PHE A 291 16.32 -5.22 -0.56
C PHE A 291 17.73 -5.15 0.05
N ILE A 292 18.74 -4.86 -0.76
CA ILE A 292 20.13 -4.88 -0.30
C ILE A 292 20.39 -3.78 0.72
N GLN A 293 20.00 -2.53 0.42
CA GLN A 293 20.10 -1.44 1.39
C GLN A 293 19.21 -1.70 2.62
N GLY A 294 18.02 -2.27 2.43
CA GLY A 294 17.13 -2.60 3.54
C GLY A 294 17.73 -3.60 4.52
N TRP A 295 18.35 -4.68 4.04
CA TRP A 295 19.09 -5.61 4.91
C TRP A 295 20.33 -4.97 5.55
N THR A 296 20.99 -4.04 4.85
CA THR A 296 22.23 -3.41 5.34
C THR A 296 21.96 -2.36 6.42
N TYR A 297 20.87 -1.60 6.28
CA TYR A 297 20.58 -0.41 7.08
C TYR A 297 19.32 -0.53 7.93
N ALA A 298 18.66 -1.69 7.97
CA ALA A 298 17.57 -1.91 8.92
C ALA A 298 18.03 -1.57 10.35
N PRO A 299 17.22 -0.83 11.13
CA PRO A 299 17.59 -0.48 12.49
C PRO A 299 17.77 -1.72 13.37
N SER A 300 18.41 -1.57 14.53
CA SER A 300 18.50 -2.66 15.50
C SER A 300 17.19 -2.82 16.27
N GLY A 301 16.92 -4.01 16.82
CA GLY A 301 15.80 -4.24 17.73
C GLY A 301 14.49 -4.66 17.07
N LEU A 302 13.35 -4.30 17.69
CA LEU A 302 12.01 -4.69 17.23
C LEU A 302 11.64 -4.00 15.91
N GLU A 303 11.87 -2.70 15.82
CA GLU A 303 11.59 -1.88 14.62
C GLU A 303 12.32 -2.43 13.39
N GLY A 304 13.61 -2.74 13.54
CA GLY A 304 14.40 -3.38 12.50
C GLY A 304 13.85 -4.71 12.03
N ARG A 305 13.36 -5.52 12.98
CA ARG A 305 12.80 -6.83 12.67
C ARG A 305 11.53 -6.72 11.84
N GLU A 306 10.67 -5.76 12.12
CA GLU A 306 9.47 -5.52 11.31
C GLU A 306 9.83 -5.16 9.87
N VAL A 307 10.83 -4.31 9.69
CA VAL A 307 11.39 -3.95 8.38
C VAL A 307 11.92 -5.19 7.66
N LEU A 308 12.75 -6.00 8.33
CA LEU A 308 13.34 -7.21 7.75
C LEU A 308 12.30 -8.27 7.37
N ILE A 309 11.26 -8.45 8.20
CA ILE A 309 10.12 -9.31 7.88
C ILE A 309 9.46 -8.84 6.59
N ASN A 310 9.14 -7.55 6.49
CA ASN A 310 8.51 -6.99 5.30
C ASN A 310 9.39 -7.15 4.04
N ILE A 311 10.70 -6.94 4.16
CA ILE A 311 11.65 -7.14 3.06
C ILE A 311 11.63 -8.60 2.58
N ALA A 312 11.63 -9.57 3.49
CA ALA A 312 11.56 -10.99 3.13
C ALA A 312 10.21 -11.37 2.49
N GLU A 313 9.09 -10.80 2.96
CA GLU A 313 7.78 -10.97 2.34
C GLU A 313 7.74 -10.40 0.91
N GLU A 314 8.20 -9.17 0.73
CA GLU A 314 8.25 -8.50 -0.56
C GLU A 314 9.25 -9.12 -1.54
N LEU A 315 10.28 -9.82 -1.05
CA LEU A 315 11.26 -10.49 -1.91
C LEU A 315 10.61 -11.58 -2.75
N GLN A 316 9.57 -12.23 -2.22
CA GLN A 316 8.81 -13.24 -2.95
C GLN A 316 8.15 -12.63 -4.19
N VAL A 317 7.53 -11.46 -4.06
CA VAL A 317 6.96 -10.70 -5.19
C VAL A 317 8.03 -10.38 -6.22
N MET A 318 9.23 -10.00 -5.77
CA MET A 318 10.32 -9.68 -6.67
C MET A 318 10.91 -10.91 -7.37
N CYS A 319 10.87 -12.08 -6.73
CA CYS A 319 11.25 -13.34 -7.37
C CYS A 319 10.33 -13.66 -8.55
N ASP A 320 9.03 -13.45 -8.41
CA ASP A 320 8.05 -13.68 -9.49
C ASP A 320 8.30 -12.75 -10.69
N ILE A 321 8.73 -11.52 -10.44
CA ILE A 321 8.97 -10.53 -11.50
C ILE A 321 10.32 -10.75 -12.19
N MET A 322 11.37 -11.04 -11.42
CA MET A 322 12.72 -11.21 -11.96
C MET A 322 12.95 -12.59 -12.57
N GLY A 323 12.16 -13.58 -12.14
CA GLY A 323 12.37 -14.99 -12.45
C GLY A 323 13.80 -15.40 -12.13
N VAL A 324 14.44 -16.11 -13.06
CA VAL A 324 15.83 -16.55 -12.94
C VAL A 324 16.85 -15.42 -12.87
N GLY A 325 16.50 -14.18 -13.24
CA GLY A 325 17.40 -13.03 -13.18
C GLY A 325 17.89 -12.70 -11.76
N ILE A 326 17.12 -13.09 -10.74
CA ILE A 326 17.44 -12.87 -9.33
C ILE A 326 18.76 -13.57 -8.90
N VAL A 327 19.23 -14.58 -9.64
CA VAL A 327 20.48 -15.31 -9.35
C VAL A 327 21.71 -14.41 -9.25
N ARG A 328 21.69 -13.24 -9.91
CA ARG A 328 22.78 -12.25 -9.87
C ARG A 328 23.08 -11.79 -8.45
N TRP A 329 22.08 -11.77 -7.56
CA TRP A 329 22.20 -11.27 -6.19
C TRP A 329 22.25 -12.37 -5.13
N PHE A 330 22.36 -13.64 -5.52
CA PHE A 330 22.43 -14.77 -4.56
C PHE A 330 23.51 -14.61 -3.50
N LYS A 331 24.67 -14.06 -3.89
CA LYS A 331 25.78 -13.79 -2.97
C LYS A 331 25.40 -12.84 -1.82
N THR A 332 24.40 -12.00 -2.02
CA THR A 332 23.91 -11.07 -1.00
C THR A 332 22.63 -11.61 -0.35
N ILE A 333 21.65 -12.03 -1.16
CA ILE A 333 20.32 -12.45 -0.68
C ILE A 333 20.40 -13.67 0.24
N ILE A 334 21.08 -14.74 -0.19
CA ILE A 334 21.07 -16.00 0.57
C ILE A 334 21.69 -15.83 1.97
N PRO A 335 22.86 -15.17 2.13
CA PRO A 335 23.37 -14.85 3.45
C PRO A 335 22.40 -14.03 4.30
N CYS A 336 21.77 -12.99 3.74
CA CYS A 336 20.81 -12.16 4.50
C CYS A 336 19.59 -12.94 4.99
N LEU A 337 19.11 -13.93 4.21
CA LEU A 337 18.00 -14.80 4.63
C LEU A 337 18.43 -15.84 5.67
N LEU A 338 19.65 -16.34 5.58
CA LEU A 338 20.16 -17.39 6.47
C LEU A 338 20.74 -16.88 7.79
N ASP A 339 21.37 -15.70 7.79
CA ASP A 339 22.09 -15.19 8.97
C ASP A 339 21.21 -15.10 10.24
N PRO A 340 19.98 -14.56 10.17
CA PRO A 340 19.10 -14.49 11.34
C PRO A 340 18.70 -15.85 11.91
N LEU A 341 18.73 -16.91 11.08
CA LEU A 341 18.31 -18.27 11.45
C LEU A 341 19.34 -19.00 12.34
N GLN A 342 20.51 -18.41 12.56
CA GLN A 342 21.58 -19.00 13.39
C GLN A 342 21.35 -18.83 14.90
N TYR A 343 20.45 -17.93 15.28
CA TYR A 343 20.15 -17.62 16.68
C TYR A 343 19.01 -18.50 17.20
N ILE A 344 18.90 -18.56 18.53
CA ILE A 344 17.90 -19.37 19.22
C ILE A 344 16.48 -18.84 18.91
N PRO A 345 15.53 -19.71 18.49
CA PRO A 345 14.19 -19.26 18.11
C PRO A 345 13.35 -18.88 19.34
N THR A 346 13.21 -17.58 19.61
CA THR A 346 12.31 -17.01 20.62
C THR A 346 10.97 -16.57 20.01
N PRO A 347 9.88 -16.46 20.78
CA PRO A 347 8.57 -16.02 20.26
C PRO A 347 8.63 -14.73 19.45
N VAL A 348 9.50 -13.80 19.84
CA VAL A 348 9.70 -12.50 19.20
C VAL A 348 10.38 -12.60 17.82
N VAL A 349 11.26 -13.58 17.60
CA VAL A 349 12.00 -13.74 16.34
C VAL A 349 11.35 -14.74 15.37
N ILE A 350 10.46 -15.61 15.86
CA ILE A 350 9.76 -16.61 15.04
C ILE A 350 9.14 -16.03 13.76
N PRO A 351 8.43 -14.89 13.77
CA PRO A 351 7.87 -14.30 12.55
C PRO A 351 8.94 -13.98 11.48
N HIS A 352 10.11 -13.50 11.90
CA HIS A 352 11.24 -13.23 11.01
C HIS A 352 11.79 -14.52 10.40
N TYR A 353 11.86 -15.60 11.16
CA TYR A 353 12.35 -16.89 10.65
C TYR A 353 11.41 -17.46 9.60
N ILE A 354 10.10 -17.39 9.88
CA ILE A 354 9.07 -17.81 8.93
C ILE A 354 9.16 -17.02 7.62
N ALA A 355 9.29 -15.69 7.70
CA ALA A 355 9.41 -14.83 6.52
C ALA A 355 10.67 -15.18 5.71
N ASN A 356 11.82 -15.33 6.36
CA ASN A 356 13.08 -15.68 5.69
C ASN A 356 13.05 -17.06 5.04
N LEU A 357 12.50 -18.06 5.72
CA LEU A 357 12.38 -19.42 5.19
C LEU A 357 11.43 -19.49 3.98
N LYS A 358 10.31 -18.76 4.03
CA LYS A 358 9.39 -18.63 2.88
C LYS A 358 10.07 -17.97 1.69
N ALA A 359 10.78 -16.86 1.93
CA ALA A 359 11.54 -16.16 0.90
C ALA A 359 12.64 -17.02 0.30
N LEU A 360 13.38 -17.77 1.14
CA LEU A 360 14.42 -18.70 0.70
C LEU A 360 13.83 -19.83 -0.15
N LEU A 361 12.72 -20.43 0.28
CA LEU A 361 12.05 -21.48 -0.46
C LEU A 361 11.55 -20.99 -1.83
N CYS A 362 10.93 -19.80 -1.87
CA CYS A 362 10.51 -19.15 -3.11
C CYS A 362 11.70 -18.92 -4.06
N LEU A 363 12.82 -18.40 -3.54
CA LEU A 363 14.04 -18.17 -4.30
C LEU A 363 14.60 -19.47 -4.89
N MET A 364 14.63 -20.55 -4.10
CA MET A 364 15.07 -21.86 -4.56
C MET A 364 14.17 -22.39 -5.67
N GLN A 365 12.85 -22.37 -5.46
CA GLN A 365 11.87 -22.87 -6.44
C GLN A 365 11.95 -22.12 -7.76
N MET A 366 12.02 -20.79 -7.72
CA MET A 366 12.10 -19.94 -8.90
C MET A 366 13.37 -20.18 -9.74
N THR A 367 14.45 -20.62 -9.10
CA THR A 367 15.76 -20.76 -9.73
C THR A 367 16.21 -22.21 -9.95
N ARG A 368 15.28 -23.15 -9.79
CA ARG A 368 15.50 -24.60 -9.97
C ARG A 368 16.25 -24.94 -11.27
N SER A 369 15.89 -24.30 -12.38
CA SER A 369 16.49 -24.54 -13.70
C SER A 369 17.96 -24.11 -13.82
N THR A 370 18.47 -23.32 -12.88
CA THR A 370 19.80 -22.70 -12.99
C THR A 370 20.91 -23.56 -12.39
N GLY A 371 20.59 -24.52 -11.52
CA GLY A 371 21.55 -25.33 -10.76
C GLY A 371 22.45 -24.53 -9.80
N ARG A 372 22.20 -23.23 -9.60
CA ARG A 372 23.07 -22.33 -8.81
C ARG A 372 22.94 -22.52 -7.30
N ILE A 373 21.83 -23.09 -6.83
CA ILE A 373 21.58 -23.41 -5.42
C ILE A 373 22.62 -24.42 -4.88
N SER A 374 23.15 -25.30 -5.74
CA SER A 374 24.17 -26.30 -5.36
C SER A 374 25.40 -25.73 -4.63
N ARG A 375 25.76 -24.46 -4.89
CA ARG A 375 26.90 -23.78 -4.26
C ARG A 375 26.63 -23.38 -2.80
N TRP A 376 25.35 -23.27 -2.43
CA TRP A 376 24.90 -22.82 -1.12
C TRP A 376 24.45 -23.97 -0.21
N ARG A 377 24.39 -25.20 -0.75
CA ARG A 377 23.85 -26.39 -0.05
C ARG A 377 24.48 -26.58 1.33
N GLY A 378 25.80 -26.49 1.45
CA GLY A 378 26.50 -26.72 2.72
C GLY A 378 26.14 -25.68 3.78
N GLN A 379 26.02 -24.41 3.40
CA GLN A 379 25.63 -23.34 4.31
C GLN A 379 24.16 -23.48 4.73
N MET A 380 23.26 -23.77 3.78
CA MET A 380 21.84 -24.00 4.05
C MET A 380 21.66 -25.17 5.02
N ILE A 381 22.27 -26.33 4.72
CA ILE A 381 22.17 -27.54 5.55
C ILE A 381 22.69 -27.26 6.96
N ASN A 382 23.88 -26.66 7.09
CA ASN A 382 24.48 -26.38 8.40
C ASN A 382 23.58 -25.49 9.28
N ILE A 383 23.07 -24.38 8.73
CA ILE A 383 22.26 -23.42 9.51
C ILE A 383 20.90 -24.02 9.85
N LEU A 384 20.23 -24.63 8.87
CA LEU A 384 18.89 -25.16 9.06
C LEU A 384 18.86 -26.41 9.95
N ALA A 385 19.90 -27.25 9.90
CA ALA A 385 20.05 -28.38 10.82
C ALA A 385 20.17 -27.90 12.27
N ARG A 386 20.98 -26.86 12.53
CA ARG A 386 21.11 -26.26 13.87
C ARG A 386 19.79 -25.66 14.34
N LEU A 387 19.10 -24.90 13.48
CA LEU A 387 17.80 -24.31 13.82
C LEU A 387 16.77 -25.40 14.14
N PHE A 388 16.77 -26.51 13.39
CA PHE A 388 15.88 -27.64 13.64
C PHE A 388 16.14 -28.28 15.02
N VAL A 389 17.40 -28.54 15.35
CA VAL A 389 17.79 -29.09 16.67
C VAL A 389 17.39 -28.14 17.79
N GLN A 390 17.73 -26.86 17.68
CA GLN A 390 17.33 -25.83 18.66
C GLN A 390 15.80 -25.74 18.84
N SER A 391 15.04 -25.97 17.77
CA SER A 391 13.57 -26.02 17.83
C SER A 391 13.06 -27.27 18.57
N GLN A 392 13.71 -28.44 18.39
CA GLN A 392 13.35 -29.65 19.14
C GLN A 392 13.69 -29.52 20.62
N GLU A 393 14.87 -28.99 20.96
CA GLU A 393 15.32 -28.82 22.35
C GLU A 393 14.34 -27.97 23.16
N ARG A 394 13.79 -26.91 22.54
CA ARG A 394 12.81 -26.02 23.19
C ARG A 394 11.46 -26.66 23.47
N LYS A 395 11.00 -27.60 22.64
CA LYS A 395 9.73 -28.31 22.88
C LYS A 395 9.71 -29.07 24.21
N GLY A 396 10.87 -29.49 24.70
CA GLY A 396 10.99 -30.19 25.98
C GLY A 396 10.99 -29.27 27.21
N ILE A 397 11.15 -27.95 27.01
CA ILE A 397 11.39 -26.97 28.07
C ILE A 397 10.26 -25.94 28.20
N GLU A 398 9.65 -25.55 27.08
CA GLU A 398 8.70 -24.42 27.01
C GLU A 398 7.22 -24.84 27.14
N ASP A 399 6.34 -23.87 27.41
CA ASP A 399 4.87 -24.06 27.46
C ASP A 399 4.36 -24.68 26.14
N PRO A 400 3.40 -25.63 26.18
CA PRO A 400 2.73 -26.16 24.99
C PRO A 400 2.30 -25.11 23.95
N LYS A 401 1.97 -23.88 24.37
CA LYS A 401 1.66 -22.75 23.47
C LYS A 401 2.88 -22.26 22.69
N GLU A 402 4.04 -22.15 23.33
CA GLU A 402 5.29 -21.75 22.67
C GLU A 402 5.80 -22.86 21.75
N ALA A 403 5.68 -24.12 22.18
CA ALA A 403 5.98 -25.27 21.34
C ALA A 403 5.13 -25.30 20.04
N ALA A 404 3.88 -24.81 20.09
CA ALA A 404 3.03 -24.69 18.90
C ALA A 404 3.54 -23.65 17.89
N LEU A 405 4.23 -22.59 18.36
CA LEU A 405 4.80 -21.54 17.50
C LEU A 405 5.99 -22.03 16.66
N LEU A 406 6.64 -23.13 17.06
CA LEU A 406 7.79 -23.70 16.35
C LEU A 406 7.38 -24.62 15.18
N LYS A 407 6.14 -25.14 15.18
CA LYS A 407 5.66 -26.05 14.11
C LYS A 407 5.75 -25.46 12.69
N PRO A 408 5.40 -24.19 12.44
CA PRO A 408 5.56 -23.59 11.12
C PRO A 408 7.02 -23.53 10.65
N ILE A 409 7.96 -23.27 11.57
CA ILE A 409 9.40 -23.25 11.26
C ILE A 409 9.85 -24.63 10.83
N GLU A 410 9.50 -25.67 11.59
CA GLU A 410 9.89 -27.05 11.27
C GLU A 410 9.35 -27.52 9.93
N SER A 411 8.09 -27.20 9.64
CA SER A 411 7.47 -27.49 8.34
C SER A 411 8.22 -26.80 7.21
N LEU A 412 8.60 -25.53 7.38
CA LEU A 412 9.37 -24.79 6.38
C LEU A 412 10.79 -25.33 6.21
N ILE A 413 11.49 -25.69 7.30
CA ILE A 413 12.82 -26.30 7.24
C ILE A 413 12.76 -27.61 6.43
N ARG A 414 11.77 -28.47 6.68
CA ARG A 414 11.56 -29.71 5.92
C ARG A 414 11.39 -29.44 4.44
N ARG A 415 10.51 -28.49 4.09
CA ARG A 415 10.27 -28.11 2.69
C ARG A 415 11.52 -27.57 2.01
N VAL A 416 12.36 -26.83 2.73
CA VAL A 416 13.65 -26.36 2.21
C VAL A 416 14.63 -27.52 2.01
N PHE A 417 14.68 -28.50 2.93
CA PHE A 417 15.47 -29.72 2.76
C PHE A 417 15.03 -30.55 1.56
N GLU A 418 13.72 -30.76 1.41
CA GLU A 418 13.11 -31.45 0.27
C GLU A 418 13.50 -30.75 -1.04
N GLU A 419 13.25 -29.44 -1.15
CA GLU A 419 13.60 -28.66 -2.34
C GLU A 419 15.10 -28.69 -2.62
N LEU A 420 15.96 -28.61 -1.60
CA LEU A 420 17.41 -28.68 -1.77
C LEU A 420 17.84 -30.05 -2.30
N SER A 421 17.26 -31.11 -1.76
CA SER A 421 17.57 -32.49 -2.12
C SER A 421 17.09 -32.87 -3.52
N ASP A 422 15.98 -32.28 -3.97
CA ASP A 422 15.46 -32.45 -5.32
C ASP A 422 16.31 -31.70 -6.35
N GLN A 423 16.79 -30.50 -6.01
CA GLN A 423 17.68 -29.72 -6.87
C GLN A 423 19.11 -30.24 -6.90
N VAL A 424 19.56 -30.89 -5.82
CA VAL A 424 20.94 -31.33 -5.64
C VAL A 424 20.94 -32.76 -5.11
N PRO A 425 20.79 -33.78 -5.99
CA PRO A 425 20.65 -35.18 -5.55
C PRO A 425 21.82 -35.71 -4.72
N SER A 426 23.03 -35.15 -4.87
CA SER A 426 24.18 -35.52 -4.03
C SER A 426 23.91 -35.27 -2.54
N VAL A 427 23.04 -34.31 -2.20
CA VAL A 427 22.62 -34.01 -0.82
C VAL A 427 22.00 -35.24 -0.14
N LYS A 428 21.21 -36.03 -0.87
CA LYS A 428 20.64 -37.27 -0.32
C LYS A 428 21.70 -38.34 -0.11
N GLN A 429 22.72 -38.37 -0.97
CA GLN A 429 23.72 -39.44 -1.02
C GLN A 429 24.86 -39.23 -0.03
N GLU A 430 25.20 -37.97 0.28
CA GLU A 430 26.37 -37.64 1.10
C GLU A 430 25.92 -36.94 2.40
N GLU A 431 25.38 -35.73 2.29
CA GLU A 431 25.11 -34.88 3.44
C GLU A 431 24.01 -35.43 4.38
N PHE A 432 22.91 -35.95 3.82
CA PHE A 432 21.81 -36.51 4.61
C PHE A 432 22.19 -37.79 5.35
N ILE A 433 22.95 -38.69 4.71
CA ILE A 433 23.48 -39.89 5.35
C ILE A 433 24.42 -39.49 6.50
N HIS A 434 25.27 -38.48 6.27
CA HIS A 434 26.17 -38.00 7.30
C HIS A 434 25.40 -37.40 8.51
N LEU A 435 24.37 -36.58 8.30
CA LEU A 435 23.55 -36.05 9.39
C LEU A 435 22.89 -37.16 10.23
N LEU A 436 22.32 -38.18 9.58
CA LEU A 436 21.73 -39.32 10.29
C LEU A 436 22.76 -40.15 11.08
N SER A 437 24.00 -40.22 10.58
CA SER A 437 25.10 -40.90 11.28
C SER A 437 25.53 -40.20 12.57
N ILE A 438 25.37 -38.86 12.66
CA ILE A 438 25.75 -38.08 13.84
C ILE A 438 24.71 -38.27 14.95
N THR A 439 23.42 -38.02 14.65
CA THR A 439 22.32 -38.21 15.61
C THR A 439 21.04 -38.62 14.89
N ASN A 440 20.84 -39.93 14.74
CA ASN A 440 19.63 -40.48 14.11
C ASN A 440 18.33 -40.06 14.81
N ASN A 441 18.36 -39.92 16.14
CA ASN A 441 17.19 -39.50 16.93
C ASN A 441 16.76 -38.05 16.64
N ASP A 442 17.72 -37.15 16.37
CA ASP A 442 17.41 -35.73 16.18
C ASP A 442 16.99 -35.46 14.74
N PHE A 443 17.67 -36.07 13.76
CA PHE A 443 17.44 -35.78 12.34
C PHE A 443 16.50 -36.76 11.64
N GLY A 444 16.18 -37.91 12.26
CA GLY A 444 15.24 -38.90 11.70
C GLY A 444 13.87 -38.28 11.45
N GLY A 445 13.45 -37.37 12.32
CA GLY A 445 12.27 -36.53 12.11
C GLY A 445 12.39 -35.72 10.83
N LEU A 446 13.48 -34.98 10.61
CA LEU A 446 13.66 -34.02 9.53
C LEU A 446 13.84 -34.67 8.13
N ILE A 447 14.61 -35.76 8.06
CA ILE A 447 15.15 -36.30 6.80
C ILE A 447 14.56 -37.69 6.46
N GLY A 448 14.00 -38.40 7.45
CA GLY A 448 13.58 -39.80 7.32
C GLY A 448 12.51 -40.05 6.23
N SER A 449 11.69 -39.05 5.91
CA SER A 449 10.69 -39.13 4.83
C SER A 449 11.23 -38.83 3.43
N THR A 450 12.45 -38.29 3.31
CA THR A 450 13.01 -37.77 2.05
C THR A 450 14.06 -38.71 1.41
N ILE A 451 14.56 -39.67 2.19
CA ILE A 451 15.57 -40.68 1.79
C ILE A 451 14.91 -41.98 1.27
N ILE A 452 13.68 -42.26 1.68
CA ILE A 452 12.84 -43.37 1.16
C ILE A 452 12.17 -42.89 -0.13
#